data_AF-A0A0D3ELK1-F1
#
_entry.id   AF-A0A0D3ELK1-F1
#
_cell.length_a   1.000
_cell.length_b   1.000
_cell.length_c   1.000
_cell.angle_alpha   90.00
_cell.angle_beta   90.00
_cell.angle_gamma   90.00
#
_symmetry.space_group_name_H-M   'P 1'
#
loop_
_entity.id
_entity.type
_entity.pdbx_description
1 polymer ?
#
loop_
_entity_poly.entity_id
_entity_poly.type
_entity_poly.pdbx_seq_one_letter_code
_entity_poly.pdbx_strand_id
1 'polypeptide(L)'
;MADPAGAGGEQEAPSVEAAFAGQPPPPWWQQVTVRAVAVSVVLGTLFSFMAMRTGLTAGFVPSFNMSASLLSFFIIKSWTRLMARCGVASQPFTRQENVVVQTCVISCATLSIYGGFTSYLLAMNETVAKAAGGGTDGRNVYTLHTGKIVAFLFLVTFSSLFCTLPLRKTMIVDYKLIYPSGSAVAGIVNSFHTPKGATKAKLQVNAMFKSVAGSFAWAFFQWFYTGGDGCGFHAFPLFGLEAYKEKFYFDFSASLVGVGMICPHLINFSMLLGSISSSGFIWPALQAKQGEWYTDPSPTSFKGINGYKVPMGVSMVLGDCLFQLGAITVKAVQHYRKGRQEQKLAVDGAADDGGGGCVPDDDDENKWHATYDERRRNQVFLSDGIPDQFAVAGYVALAALSTALVPRIFPQIRYHHVAVCYAVAPLLAFCNSYTSGLMDWSLATVYGKLAIFVVGASVGAASGGVIAGLAACGVMMVIIGDAAELMHDFKTAYLTLTSPVSMFASQAIGTALGCVVQPPICMKFLSRSQIQEVRQHFVLGAADIQPAVTLTHHHHQ
;
A
#
# COMPACT_ATOMS: atom_id res chain seq x y z
N MET A 1 -9.41 -60.02 -3.27
CA MET A 1 -8.50 -60.31 -2.15
C MET A 1 -7.91 -58.98 -1.76
N ALA A 2 -8.15 -58.55 -0.52
CA ALA A 2 -8.09 -57.16 -0.09
C ALA A 2 -6.67 -56.57 -0.07
N ASP A 3 -6.54 -55.33 -0.56
CA ASP A 3 -5.46 -54.40 -0.21
C ASP A 3 -5.70 -53.87 1.21
N PRO A 4 -4.68 -53.87 2.10
CA PRO A 4 -4.80 -53.20 3.38
C PRO A 4 -4.46 -51.72 3.19
N ALA A 5 -5.47 -50.87 3.40
CA ALA A 5 -5.29 -49.47 3.75
C ALA A 5 -4.56 -49.36 5.11
N GLY A 6 -3.63 -48.40 5.25
CA GLY A 6 -3.14 -48.02 6.58
C GLY A 6 -1.72 -47.45 6.65
N ALA A 7 -1.47 -46.31 5.99
CA ALA A 7 -0.49 -45.31 6.43
C ALA A 7 -0.71 -44.03 5.60
N GLY A 8 -1.81 -43.33 5.87
CA GLY A 8 -1.97 -41.95 5.44
C GLY A 8 -1.02 -41.07 6.24
N GLY A 9 0.26 -41.07 5.87
CA GLY A 9 1.15 -39.98 6.27
C GLY A 9 0.62 -38.72 5.61
N GLU A 10 0.26 -37.72 6.43
CA GLU A 10 0.13 -36.34 5.96
C GLU A 10 1.36 -36.07 5.10
N GLN A 11 1.17 -35.86 3.79
CA GLN A 11 2.25 -35.40 2.93
C GLN A 11 2.66 -34.03 3.49
N GLU A 12 3.72 -34.01 4.30
CA GLU A 12 4.38 -32.77 4.73
C GLU A 12 4.53 -31.90 3.49
N ALA A 13 3.93 -30.71 3.54
CA ALA A 13 4.03 -29.76 2.44
C ALA A 13 5.51 -29.62 2.05
N PRO A 14 5.87 -29.67 0.75
CA PRO A 14 7.26 -29.64 0.33
C PRO A 14 7.94 -28.37 0.86
N SER A 15 8.86 -28.54 1.81
CA SER A 15 9.59 -27.46 2.48
C SER A 15 10.38 -26.66 1.45
N VAL A 16 10.09 -25.36 1.36
CA VAL A 16 10.76 -24.47 0.41
C VAL A 16 12.21 -24.33 0.82
N GLU A 17 12.49 -24.13 2.11
CA GLU A 17 13.86 -23.93 2.55
C GLU A 17 14.69 -25.21 2.44
N ALA A 18 14.10 -26.40 2.58
CA ALA A 18 14.80 -27.66 2.35
C ALA A 18 15.28 -27.77 0.89
N ALA A 19 14.52 -27.26 -0.09
CA ALA A 19 14.93 -27.21 -1.49
C ALA A 19 16.16 -26.31 -1.74
N PHE A 20 16.45 -25.38 -0.82
CA PHE A 20 17.61 -24.47 -0.84
C PHE A 20 18.63 -24.76 0.27
N ALA A 21 18.60 -25.94 0.90
CA ALA A 21 19.52 -26.28 2.01
C ALA A 21 21.01 -26.19 1.62
N GLY A 22 21.37 -26.50 0.36
CA GLY A 22 22.74 -26.42 -0.14
C GLY A 22 23.20 -25.04 -0.63
N GLN A 23 22.37 -24.00 -0.51
CA GLN A 23 22.67 -22.64 -0.97
C GLN A 23 22.40 -21.64 0.16
N PRO A 24 23.43 -21.28 0.96
CA PRO A 24 23.25 -20.24 1.98
C PRO A 24 22.93 -18.90 1.30
N PRO A 25 22.06 -18.07 1.89
CA PRO A 25 21.80 -16.74 1.36
C PRO A 25 23.11 -15.93 1.38
N PRO A 26 23.40 -15.15 0.32
CA PRO A 26 24.56 -14.28 0.33
C PRO A 26 24.41 -13.19 1.41
N PRO A 27 25.51 -12.63 1.93
CA PRO A 27 25.44 -11.54 2.89
C PRO A 27 24.73 -10.31 2.30
N TRP A 28 24.17 -9.46 3.17
CA TRP A 28 23.29 -8.36 2.76
C TRP A 28 23.88 -7.42 1.69
N TRP A 29 25.20 -7.15 1.74
CA TRP A 29 25.90 -6.29 0.79
C TRP A 29 26.07 -6.90 -0.61
N GLN A 30 25.98 -8.23 -0.73
CA GLN A 30 25.98 -8.94 -2.02
C GLN A 30 24.57 -9.14 -2.57
N GLN A 31 23.51 -8.96 -1.75
CA GLN A 31 22.13 -9.00 -2.22
C GLN A 31 21.79 -7.72 -3.03
N VAL A 32 22.35 -6.58 -2.64
CA VAL A 32 22.16 -5.29 -3.34
C VAL A 32 23.25 -5.09 -4.40
N THR A 33 23.00 -5.57 -5.61
CA THR A 33 23.96 -5.50 -6.71
C THR A 33 23.80 -4.22 -7.55
N VAL A 34 24.89 -3.81 -8.23
CA VAL A 34 24.85 -2.66 -9.16
C VAL A 34 23.88 -2.91 -10.31
N ARG A 35 23.82 -4.14 -10.84
CA ARG A 35 22.87 -4.49 -11.91
C ARG A 35 21.42 -4.44 -11.43
N ALA A 36 21.15 -4.83 -10.17
CA ALA A 36 19.83 -4.74 -9.58
C ALA A 36 19.37 -3.28 -9.51
N VAL A 37 20.24 -2.37 -9.04
CA VAL A 37 19.95 -0.93 -8.99
C VAL A 37 19.72 -0.37 -10.40
N ALA A 38 20.57 -0.71 -11.38
CA ALA A 38 20.43 -0.24 -12.75
C ALA A 38 19.09 -0.67 -13.39
N VAL A 39 18.71 -1.95 -13.22
CA VAL A 39 17.40 -2.44 -13.68
C VAL A 39 16.25 -1.75 -12.94
N SER A 40 16.43 -1.47 -11.65
CA SER A 40 15.42 -0.78 -10.83
C SER A 40 15.17 0.66 -11.29
N VAL A 41 16.18 1.38 -11.78
CA VAL A 41 16.00 2.73 -12.35
C VAL A 41 15.08 2.68 -13.57
N VAL A 42 15.34 1.74 -14.49
CA VAL A 42 14.57 1.60 -15.73
C VAL A 42 13.14 1.17 -15.44
N LEU A 43 12.97 0.09 -14.66
CA LEU A 43 11.65 -0.43 -14.31
C LEU A 43 10.88 0.53 -13.39
N GLY A 44 11.54 1.13 -12.41
CA GLY A 44 10.94 2.11 -11.50
C GLY A 44 10.36 3.30 -12.26
N THR A 45 11.07 3.80 -13.27
CA THR A 45 10.56 4.88 -14.15
C THR A 45 9.33 4.42 -14.93
N LEU A 46 9.37 3.23 -15.54
CA LEU A 46 8.23 2.67 -16.29
C LEU A 46 6.99 2.49 -15.42
N PHE A 47 7.13 1.83 -14.27
CA PHE A 47 6.02 1.60 -13.34
C PHE A 47 5.53 2.90 -12.71
N SER A 48 6.38 3.92 -12.54
CA SER A 48 5.95 5.25 -12.09
C SER A 48 5.00 5.93 -13.07
N PHE A 49 5.25 5.83 -14.39
CA PHE A 49 4.31 6.33 -15.40
C PHE A 49 2.97 5.59 -15.35
N MET A 50 3.00 4.27 -15.20
CA MET A 50 1.79 3.46 -15.08
C MET A 50 1.01 3.80 -13.81
N ALA A 51 1.70 3.86 -12.66
CA ALA A 51 1.14 4.20 -11.36
C ALA A 51 0.50 5.59 -11.38
N MET A 52 1.18 6.59 -11.93
CA MET A 52 0.65 7.95 -12.07
C MET A 52 -0.63 7.96 -12.92
N ARG A 53 -0.60 7.32 -14.10
CA ARG A 53 -1.77 7.27 -14.99
C ARG A 53 -2.95 6.58 -14.31
N THR A 54 -2.73 5.37 -13.77
CA THR A 54 -3.79 4.60 -13.11
C THR A 54 -4.30 5.32 -11.88
N GLY A 55 -3.43 5.94 -11.08
CA GLY A 55 -3.83 6.70 -9.91
C GLY A 55 -4.66 7.94 -10.24
N LEU A 56 -4.37 8.62 -11.36
CA LEU A 56 -5.22 9.68 -11.87
C LEU A 56 -6.55 9.12 -12.36
N THR A 57 -6.57 8.08 -13.22
CA THR A 57 -7.80 7.59 -13.89
C THR A 57 -8.74 6.77 -13.02
N ALA A 58 -8.18 5.90 -12.18
CA ALA A 58 -8.96 4.97 -11.36
C ALA A 58 -9.07 5.42 -9.89
N GLY A 59 -8.26 6.40 -9.46
CA GLY A 59 -8.23 6.86 -8.06
C GLY A 59 -7.57 5.88 -7.07
N PHE A 60 -7.11 4.73 -7.55
CA PHE A 60 -6.28 3.77 -6.82
C PHE A 60 -5.22 3.19 -7.77
N VAL A 61 -4.14 2.63 -7.22
CA VAL A 61 -3.14 1.91 -8.02
C VAL A 61 -3.01 0.50 -7.46
N PRO A 62 -3.14 -0.54 -8.30
CA PRO A 62 -2.94 -1.90 -7.86
C PRO A 62 -1.47 -2.16 -7.50
N SER A 63 -1.21 -3.16 -6.67
CA SER A 63 0.16 -3.60 -6.39
C SER A 63 0.83 -4.07 -7.70
N PHE A 64 1.98 -3.47 -8.03
CA PHE A 64 2.79 -3.89 -9.18
C PHE A 64 3.83 -4.94 -8.81
N ASN A 65 3.84 -5.42 -7.56
CA ASN A 65 4.94 -6.19 -6.96
C ASN A 65 5.21 -7.48 -7.73
N MET A 66 4.15 -8.20 -8.14
CA MET A 66 4.28 -9.41 -8.96
C MET A 66 4.87 -9.10 -10.34
N SER A 67 4.33 -8.08 -11.03
CA SER A 67 4.81 -7.66 -12.36
C SER A 67 6.26 -7.20 -12.34
N ALA A 68 6.65 -6.44 -11.32
CA ALA A 68 8.02 -6.00 -11.11
C ALA A 68 8.97 -7.18 -10.95
N SER A 69 8.64 -8.13 -10.06
CA SER A 69 9.45 -9.33 -9.76
C SER A 69 9.65 -10.28 -10.97
N LEU A 70 8.63 -10.36 -11.81
CA LEU A 70 8.68 -11.11 -13.07
C LEU A 70 9.62 -10.47 -14.08
N LEU A 71 9.41 -9.17 -14.32
CA LEU A 71 10.16 -8.44 -15.34
C LEU A 71 11.63 -8.30 -14.92
N SER A 72 11.91 -8.10 -13.63
CA SER A 72 13.26 -8.15 -13.09
C SER A 72 13.91 -9.52 -13.30
N PHE A 73 13.18 -10.62 -13.09
CA PHE A 73 13.70 -11.96 -13.38
C PHE A 73 14.10 -12.12 -14.84
N PHE A 74 13.24 -11.73 -15.78
CA PHE A 74 13.54 -11.83 -17.21
C PHE A 74 14.72 -10.95 -17.63
N ILE A 75 14.76 -9.69 -17.16
CA ILE A 75 15.81 -8.73 -17.54
C ILE A 75 17.16 -9.17 -16.97
N ILE A 76 17.25 -9.48 -15.68
CA ILE A 76 18.53 -9.83 -15.04
C ILE A 76 19.03 -11.18 -15.55
N LYS A 77 18.14 -12.16 -15.77
CA LYS A 77 18.54 -13.44 -16.37
C LYS A 77 19.05 -13.27 -17.79
N SER A 78 18.43 -12.40 -18.59
CA SER A 78 18.88 -12.09 -19.95
C SER A 78 20.22 -11.34 -19.92
N TRP A 79 20.36 -10.36 -19.03
CA TRP A 79 21.61 -9.63 -18.79
C TRP A 79 22.76 -10.58 -18.42
N THR A 80 22.53 -11.49 -17.47
CA THR A 80 23.54 -12.45 -17.00
C THR A 80 23.98 -13.39 -18.12
N ARG A 81 23.05 -13.87 -18.95
CA ARG A 81 23.38 -14.69 -20.14
C ARG A 81 24.15 -13.92 -21.19
N LEU A 82 23.79 -12.65 -21.43
CA LEU A 82 24.48 -11.80 -22.39
C LEU A 82 25.93 -11.53 -21.95
N MET A 83 26.13 -11.18 -20.68
CA MET A 83 27.46 -10.98 -20.10
C MET A 83 28.31 -12.25 -20.15
N ALA A 84 27.71 -13.42 -19.87
CA ALA A 84 28.40 -14.70 -20.00
C ALA A 84 28.84 -14.98 -21.45
N ARG A 85 28.02 -14.63 -22.45
CA ARG A 85 28.40 -14.72 -23.87
C ARG A 85 29.52 -13.75 -24.25
N CYS A 86 29.58 -12.59 -23.62
CA CYS A 86 30.65 -11.61 -23.80
C CYS A 86 31.93 -11.95 -23.01
N GLY A 87 32.01 -13.12 -22.35
CA GLY A 87 33.19 -13.56 -21.61
C GLY A 87 33.39 -12.85 -20.25
N VAL A 88 32.41 -12.08 -19.79
CA VAL A 88 32.48 -11.39 -18.49
C VAL A 88 31.85 -12.26 -17.41
N ALA A 89 32.63 -12.64 -16.40
CA ALA A 89 32.14 -13.37 -15.25
C ALA A 89 31.03 -12.55 -14.54
N SER A 90 29.81 -13.07 -14.53
CA SER A 90 28.66 -12.41 -13.90
C SER A 90 28.20 -13.24 -12.72
N GLN A 91 27.93 -12.58 -11.59
CA GLN A 91 27.45 -13.26 -10.38
C GLN A 91 26.14 -14.01 -10.67
N PRO A 92 25.91 -15.20 -10.07
CA PRO A 92 24.65 -15.91 -10.21
C PRO A 92 23.47 -15.04 -9.75
N PHE A 93 22.36 -15.09 -10.48
CA PHE A 93 21.16 -14.37 -10.11
C PHE A 93 20.41 -15.12 -9.00
N THR A 94 20.18 -14.44 -7.88
CA THR A 94 19.61 -15.04 -6.66
C THR A 94 18.18 -14.57 -6.41
N ARG A 95 17.44 -15.33 -5.57
CA ARG A 95 16.09 -14.93 -5.16
C ARG A 95 16.10 -13.59 -4.41
N GLN A 96 17.12 -13.36 -3.58
CA GLN A 96 17.29 -12.14 -2.80
C GLN A 96 17.50 -10.93 -3.71
N GLU A 97 18.34 -11.06 -4.73
CA GLU A 97 18.56 -10.00 -5.72
C GLU A 97 17.26 -9.67 -6.48
N ASN A 98 16.41 -10.66 -6.76
CA ASN A 98 15.12 -10.40 -7.40
C ASN A 98 14.17 -9.58 -6.51
N VAL A 99 14.13 -9.90 -5.21
CA VAL A 99 13.33 -9.14 -4.24
C VAL A 99 13.87 -7.72 -4.07
N VAL A 100 15.19 -7.54 -4.04
CA VAL A 100 15.82 -6.21 -4.01
C VAL A 100 15.34 -5.32 -5.16
N VAL A 101 15.33 -5.84 -6.40
CA VAL A 101 14.88 -5.08 -7.57
C VAL A 101 13.41 -4.73 -7.46
N GLN A 102 12.58 -5.70 -7.11
CA GLN A 102 11.16 -5.48 -6.90
C GLN A 102 10.93 -4.37 -5.87
N THR A 103 11.50 -4.47 -4.67
CA THR A 103 11.34 -3.47 -3.61
C THR A 103 11.76 -2.08 -4.08
N CYS A 104 12.88 -1.95 -4.79
CA CYS A 104 13.30 -0.66 -5.36
C CYS A 104 12.28 -0.09 -6.36
N VAL A 105 11.78 -0.93 -7.27
CA VAL A 105 10.82 -0.53 -8.31
C VAL A 105 9.49 -0.11 -7.70
N ILE A 106 8.99 -0.88 -6.74
CA ILE A 106 7.70 -0.64 -6.10
C ILE A 106 7.76 0.59 -5.22
N SER A 107 8.78 0.72 -4.37
CA SER A 107 9.00 1.92 -3.57
C SER A 107 9.08 3.20 -4.43
N CYS A 108 9.71 3.12 -5.61
CA CYS A 108 9.72 4.22 -6.56
C CYS A 108 8.31 4.53 -7.11
N ALA A 109 7.56 3.50 -7.52
CA ALA A 109 6.25 3.64 -8.15
C ALA A 109 5.15 4.07 -7.18
N THR A 110 5.11 3.52 -5.96
CA THR A 110 4.08 3.83 -4.95
C THR A 110 4.16 5.27 -4.46
N LEU A 111 5.33 5.90 -4.58
CA LEU A 111 5.48 7.33 -4.30
C LEU A 111 4.66 8.24 -5.23
N SER A 112 4.20 7.74 -6.39
CA SER A 112 3.21 8.47 -7.20
C SER A 112 1.90 8.75 -6.44
N ILE A 113 1.51 7.84 -5.54
CA ILE A 113 0.29 7.94 -4.73
C ILE A 113 0.60 8.60 -3.39
N TYR A 114 1.48 7.98 -2.59
CA TYR A 114 1.75 8.42 -1.23
C TYR A 114 2.51 9.75 -1.22
N GLY A 115 3.34 10.01 -2.23
CA GLY A 115 3.94 11.32 -2.48
C GLY A 115 2.96 12.39 -2.95
N GLY A 116 1.67 12.07 -3.15
CA GLY A 116 0.60 13.06 -3.28
C GLY A 116 0.34 13.57 -4.69
N PHE A 117 1.00 13.03 -5.71
CA PHE A 117 0.88 13.51 -7.09
C PHE A 117 -0.49 13.21 -7.72
N THR A 118 -1.24 12.26 -7.16
CA THR A 118 -2.62 11.95 -7.54
C THR A 118 -3.65 12.51 -6.55
N SER A 119 -3.20 13.17 -5.48
CA SER A 119 -4.05 13.59 -4.36
C SER A 119 -3.68 14.98 -3.82
N TYR A 120 -2.99 15.05 -2.68
CA TYR A 120 -2.83 16.29 -1.91
C TYR A 120 -1.91 17.32 -2.59
N LEU A 121 -0.82 16.90 -3.26
CA LEU A 121 0.03 17.84 -4.00
C LEU A 121 -0.72 18.40 -5.20
N LEU A 122 -1.44 17.53 -5.92
CA LEU A 122 -2.25 17.94 -7.07
C LEU A 122 -3.34 18.95 -6.65
N ALA A 123 -3.98 18.72 -5.51
CA ALA A 123 -5.02 19.59 -4.96
C ALA A 123 -4.50 20.99 -4.56
N MET A 124 -3.19 21.18 -4.36
CA MET A 124 -2.62 22.51 -4.07
C MET A 124 -2.59 23.43 -5.30
N ASN A 125 -2.70 22.88 -6.52
CA ASN A 125 -2.59 23.64 -7.76
C ASN A 125 -3.83 24.53 -8.01
N GLU A 126 -3.62 25.75 -8.50
CA GLU A 126 -4.67 26.75 -8.73
C GLU A 126 -5.75 26.24 -9.68
N THR A 127 -5.35 25.59 -10.77
CA THR A 127 -6.29 25.07 -11.77
C THR A 127 -7.20 24.00 -11.17
N VAL A 128 -6.65 23.14 -10.31
CA VAL A 128 -7.38 22.05 -9.66
C VAL A 128 -8.30 22.60 -8.57
N ALA A 129 -7.79 23.55 -7.75
CA ALA A 129 -8.58 24.23 -6.74
C ALA A 129 -9.78 24.99 -7.36
N LYS A 130 -9.57 25.70 -8.48
CA LYS A 130 -10.64 26.35 -9.26
C LYS A 130 -11.66 25.34 -9.78
N ALA A 131 -11.21 24.24 -10.37
CA ALA A 131 -12.09 23.20 -10.89
C ALA A 131 -12.95 22.53 -9.79
N ALA A 132 -12.41 22.44 -8.57
CA ALA A 132 -13.12 21.91 -7.41
C ALA A 132 -14.07 22.94 -6.74
N GLY A 133 -14.19 24.15 -7.27
CA GLY A 133 -15.02 25.23 -6.68
C GLY A 133 -14.42 25.87 -5.43
N GLY A 134 -13.12 25.67 -5.18
CA GLY A 134 -12.40 26.29 -4.07
C GLY A 134 -12.06 27.76 -4.32
N GLY A 135 -12.00 28.55 -3.24
CA GLY A 135 -11.55 29.94 -3.31
C GLY A 135 -10.09 30.03 -3.75
N THR A 136 -9.79 30.99 -4.63
CA THR A 136 -8.45 31.18 -5.22
C THR A 136 -7.62 32.20 -4.45
N ASP A 137 -7.92 32.37 -3.17
CA ASP A 137 -7.12 33.23 -2.31
C ASP A 137 -5.68 32.74 -2.38
N GLY A 138 -4.73 33.64 -2.70
CA GLY A 138 -3.33 33.27 -2.93
C GLY A 138 -2.63 32.57 -1.76
N ARG A 139 -3.27 32.50 -0.58
CA ARG A 139 -2.80 31.75 0.60
C ARG A 139 -3.28 30.28 0.63
N ASN A 140 -4.37 29.95 -0.06
CA ASN A 140 -4.99 28.62 -0.08
C ASN A 140 -4.64 27.81 -1.36
N VAL A 141 -3.77 28.36 -2.19
CA VAL A 141 -3.25 27.76 -3.42
C VAL A 141 -1.72 27.83 -3.38
N TYR A 142 -1.02 26.83 -3.92
CA TYR A 142 0.44 26.78 -3.92
C TYR A 142 1.01 26.30 -5.27
N THR A 143 1.96 27.07 -5.81
CA THR A 143 2.67 26.68 -7.02
C THR A 143 3.69 25.58 -6.74
N LEU A 144 3.47 24.43 -7.36
CA LEU A 144 4.29 23.24 -7.27
C LEU A 144 5.66 23.46 -7.94
N HIS A 145 6.63 24.03 -7.22
CA HIS A 145 8.00 24.10 -7.72
C HIS A 145 8.69 22.75 -7.53
N THR A 146 9.24 22.18 -8.61
CA THR A 146 9.87 20.84 -8.62
C THR A 146 10.89 20.66 -7.51
N GLY A 147 11.81 21.62 -7.31
CA GLY A 147 12.83 21.52 -6.27
C GLY A 147 12.26 21.47 -4.84
N LYS A 148 11.15 22.18 -4.59
CA LYS A 148 10.49 22.17 -3.28
C LYS A 148 9.74 20.86 -3.02
N ILE A 149 9.14 20.27 -4.07
CA ILE A 149 8.49 18.96 -3.99
C ILE A 149 9.53 17.88 -3.72
N VAL A 150 10.64 17.88 -4.47
CA VAL A 150 11.76 16.96 -4.25
C VAL A 150 12.24 17.07 -2.80
N ALA A 151 12.51 18.29 -2.32
CA ALA A 151 12.93 18.51 -0.94
C ALA A 151 11.89 18.01 0.09
N PHE A 152 10.60 18.30 -0.12
CA PHE A 152 9.52 17.83 0.74
C PHE A 152 9.46 16.30 0.80
N LEU A 153 9.52 15.63 -0.36
CA LEU A 153 9.50 14.17 -0.41
C LEU A 153 10.71 13.57 0.30
N PHE A 154 11.93 14.07 0.05
CA PHE A 154 13.13 13.60 0.75
C PHE A 154 13.02 13.75 2.28
N LEU A 155 12.44 14.85 2.77
CA LEU A 155 12.28 15.08 4.21
C LEU A 155 11.30 14.11 4.87
N VAL A 156 10.18 13.82 4.20
CA VAL A 156 9.09 13.06 4.80
C VAL A 156 9.26 11.56 4.56
N THR A 157 9.59 11.13 3.34
CA THR A 157 9.63 9.71 2.97
C THR A 157 10.68 8.92 3.75
N PHE A 158 11.88 9.46 3.95
CA PHE A 158 12.91 8.71 4.67
C PHE A 158 12.53 8.42 6.13
N SER A 159 11.72 9.28 6.75
CA SER A 159 11.25 9.05 8.12
C SER A 159 10.35 7.82 8.25
N SER A 160 9.61 7.45 7.19
CA SER A 160 8.71 6.27 7.20
C SER A 160 9.47 4.95 7.32
N LEU A 161 10.69 4.90 6.74
CA LEU A 161 11.53 3.71 6.78
C LEU A 161 11.91 3.35 8.22
N PHE A 162 12.18 4.37 9.04
CA PHE A 162 12.64 4.17 10.42
C PHE A 162 11.51 3.81 11.39
N CYS A 163 10.29 4.37 11.24
CA CYS A 163 9.19 4.03 12.16
C CYS A 163 8.73 2.57 12.03
N THR A 164 9.02 1.94 10.90
CA THR A 164 8.56 0.58 10.59
C THR A 164 9.51 -0.50 11.11
N LEU A 165 10.80 -0.18 11.27
CA LEU A 165 11.83 -1.15 11.67
C LEU A 165 11.51 -1.88 12.99
N PRO A 166 11.08 -1.21 14.08
CA PRO A 166 10.75 -1.89 15.33
C PRO A 166 9.52 -2.79 15.20
N LEU A 167 8.63 -2.50 14.24
CA LEU A 167 7.38 -3.24 14.05
C LEU A 167 7.58 -4.58 13.33
N ARG A 168 8.73 -4.77 12.65
CA ARG A 168 8.95 -5.94 11.77
C ARG A 168 8.87 -7.27 12.51
N LYS A 169 9.45 -7.35 13.72
CA LYS A 169 9.46 -8.59 14.51
C LYS A 169 8.03 -8.91 14.95
N THR A 170 7.35 -7.93 15.53
CA THR A 170 5.99 -8.09 16.04
C THR A 170 5.01 -8.49 14.93
N MET A 171 5.05 -7.85 13.77
CA MET A 171 4.09 -8.13 12.70
C MET A 171 4.37 -9.44 11.94
N ILE A 172 5.65 -9.71 11.65
CA ILE A 172 6.03 -10.83 10.77
C ILE A 172 6.27 -12.13 11.55
N VAL A 173 6.95 -12.05 12.70
CA VAL A 173 7.37 -13.20 13.50
C VAL A 173 6.35 -13.50 14.58
N ASP A 174 5.99 -12.52 15.40
CA ASP A 174 5.15 -12.75 16.58
C ASP A 174 3.66 -12.92 16.20
N TYR A 175 3.11 -11.99 15.41
CA TYR A 175 1.72 -12.04 14.95
C TYR A 175 1.50 -12.87 13.68
N LYS A 176 2.59 -13.25 13.00
CA LYS A 176 2.56 -14.09 11.78
C LYS A 176 1.57 -13.59 10.71
N LEU A 177 1.42 -12.28 10.58
CA LEU A 177 0.49 -11.68 9.62
C LEU A 177 0.79 -12.16 8.20
N ILE A 178 -0.27 -12.37 7.41
CA ILE A 178 -0.18 -13.03 6.11
C ILE A 178 0.47 -12.10 5.08
N TYR A 179 0.07 -10.82 5.03
CA TYR A 179 0.39 -9.89 3.95
C TYR A 179 0.21 -10.57 2.57
N PRO A 180 -1.04 -10.79 2.13
CA PRO A 180 -1.36 -11.63 0.97
C PRO A 180 -0.52 -11.35 -0.29
N SER A 181 -0.38 -10.08 -0.68
CA SER A 181 0.48 -9.68 -1.81
C SER A 181 1.95 -10.03 -1.59
N GLY A 182 2.50 -9.78 -0.40
CA GLY A 182 3.90 -10.11 -0.09
C GLY A 182 4.16 -11.62 -0.12
N SER A 183 3.21 -12.40 0.40
CA SER A 183 3.24 -13.86 0.38
C SER A 183 3.13 -14.42 -1.05
N ALA A 184 2.22 -13.88 -1.87
CA ALA A 184 2.08 -14.29 -3.27
C ALA A 184 3.36 -14.03 -4.08
N VAL A 185 3.98 -12.88 -3.87
CA VAL A 185 5.22 -12.52 -4.55
C VAL A 185 6.38 -13.42 -4.11
N ALA A 186 6.52 -13.70 -2.81
CA ALA A 186 7.52 -14.65 -2.33
C ALA A 186 7.35 -16.05 -2.95
N GLY A 187 6.11 -16.52 -3.09
CA GLY A 187 5.80 -17.79 -3.76
C GLY A 187 6.27 -17.83 -5.22
N ILE A 188 6.08 -16.72 -5.96
CA ILE A 188 6.55 -16.57 -7.34
C ILE A 188 8.08 -16.52 -7.41
N VAL A 189 8.72 -15.69 -6.58
CA VAL A 189 10.18 -15.55 -6.55
C VAL A 189 10.85 -16.89 -6.24
N ASN A 190 10.38 -17.60 -5.21
CA ASN A 190 10.89 -18.91 -4.85
C ASN A 190 10.70 -19.93 -5.99
N SER A 191 9.55 -19.90 -6.68
CA SER A 191 9.29 -20.77 -7.84
C SER A 191 10.28 -20.56 -8.98
N PHE A 192 10.66 -19.31 -9.29
CA PHE A 192 11.61 -19.00 -10.36
C PHE A 192 13.04 -19.43 -10.10
N HIS A 193 13.43 -19.48 -8.83
CA HIS A 193 14.80 -19.78 -8.41
C HIS A 193 14.97 -21.22 -7.92
N THR A 194 13.88 -22.00 -7.81
CA THR A 194 13.96 -23.39 -7.34
C THR A 194 14.79 -24.26 -8.32
N PRO A 195 15.84 -24.98 -7.86
CA PRO A 195 16.76 -25.74 -8.73
C PRO A 195 16.09 -26.84 -9.57
N LYS A 196 15.02 -27.46 -9.06
CA LYS A 196 14.17 -28.45 -9.76
C LYS A 196 12.87 -27.85 -10.32
N GLY A 197 12.77 -26.51 -10.34
CA GLY A 197 11.54 -25.77 -10.63
C GLY A 197 11.29 -25.48 -12.11
N ALA A 198 12.17 -25.86 -13.04
CA ALA A 198 12.06 -25.48 -14.45
C ALA A 198 10.70 -25.82 -15.07
N THR A 199 10.11 -26.97 -14.72
CA THR A 199 8.78 -27.38 -15.17
C THR A 199 7.67 -26.49 -14.58
N LYS A 200 7.73 -26.21 -13.27
CA LYS A 200 6.77 -25.31 -12.60
C LYS A 200 6.89 -23.87 -13.09
N ALA A 201 8.11 -23.37 -13.29
CA ALA A 201 8.38 -22.06 -13.86
C ALA A 201 7.87 -21.96 -15.30
N LYS A 202 8.03 -23.01 -16.13
CA LYS A 202 7.49 -23.03 -17.50
C LYS A 202 5.96 -23.03 -17.50
N LEU A 203 5.32 -23.78 -16.61
CA LEU A 203 3.87 -23.76 -16.41
C LEU A 203 3.37 -22.37 -16.00
N GLN A 204 4.03 -21.73 -15.03
CA GLN A 204 3.69 -20.38 -14.58
C GLN A 204 3.85 -19.36 -15.71
N VAL A 205 4.98 -19.36 -16.44
CA VAL A 205 5.19 -18.44 -17.57
C VAL A 205 4.16 -18.66 -18.67
N ASN A 206 3.78 -19.90 -18.97
CA ASN A 206 2.73 -20.20 -19.96
C ASN A 206 1.35 -19.72 -19.48
N ALA A 207 1.00 -19.97 -18.22
CA ALA A 207 -0.23 -19.45 -17.62
C ALA A 207 -0.27 -17.93 -17.68
N MET A 208 0.83 -17.26 -17.35
CA MET A 208 0.95 -15.80 -17.46
C MET A 208 0.77 -15.29 -18.88
N PHE A 209 1.41 -15.92 -19.87
CA PHE A 209 1.25 -15.50 -21.25
C PHE A 209 -0.20 -15.62 -21.71
N LYS A 210 -0.88 -16.72 -21.32
CA LYS A 210 -2.32 -16.90 -21.56
C LYS A 210 -3.17 -15.84 -20.84
N SER A 211 -2.86 -15.52 -19.58
CA SER A 211 -3.56 -14.48 -18.83
C SER A 211 -3.35 -13.08 -19.40
N VAL A 212 -2.14 -12.75 -19.87
CA VAL A 212 -1.84 -11.48 -20.55
C VAL A 212 -2.59 -11.39 -21.86
N ALA A 213 -2.55 -12.45 -22.69
CA ALA A 213 -3.29 -12.51 -23.94
C ALA A 213 -4.81 -12.39 -23.70
N GLY A 214 -5.33 -13.10 -22.69
CA GLY A 214 -6.73 -13.01 -22.27
C GLY A 214 -7.11 -11.61 -21.76
N SER A 215 -6.26 -10.98 -20.95
CA SER A 215 -6.49 -9.62 -20.44
C SER A 215 -6.44 -8.60 -21.57
N PHE A 216 -5.55 -8.77 -22.55
CA PHE A 216 -5.48 -7.91 -23.73
C PHE A 216 -6.70 -8.08 -24.63
N ALA A 217 -7.13 -9.32 -24.88
CA ALA A 217 -8.35 -9.61 -25.62
C ALA A 217 -9.59 -9.05 -24.91
N TRP A 218 -9.65 -9.15 -23.57
CA TRP A 218 -10.72 -8.57 -22.78
C TRP A 218 -10.71 -7.05 -22.83
N ALA A 219 -9.56 -6.40 -22.65
CA ALA A 219 -9.44 -4.94 -22.77
C ALA A 219 -9.82 -4.45 -24.17
N PHE A 220 -9.41 -5.16 -25.22
CA PHE A 220 -9.81 -4.87 -26.59
C PHE A 220 -11.32 -5.01 -26.79
N PHE A 221 -11.92 -6.07 -26.24
CA PHE A 221 -13.37 -6.28 -26.26
C PHE A 221 -14.10 -5.16 -25.52
N GLN A 222 -13.68 -4.80 -24.31
CA GLN A 222 -14.28 -3.69 -23.56
C GLN A 222 -14.18 -2.39 -24.35
N TRP A 223 -13.00 -2.08 -24.91
CA TRP A 223 -12.78 -0.90 -25.75
C TRP A 223 -13.67 -0.87 -27.01
N PHE A 224 -13.90 -2.03 -27.64
CA PHE A 224 -14.77 -2.13 -28.81
C PHE A 224 -16.24 -1.79 -28.49
N TYR A 225 -16.70 -2.13 -27.28
CA TYR A 225 -18.08 -1.89 -26.82
C TYR A 225 -18.24 -0.64 -25.94
N THR A 226 -17.19 0.16 -25.74
CA THR A 226 -17.32 1.47 -25.09
C THR A 226 -17.79 2.52 -26.09
N GLY A 227 -18.98 3.06 -25.89
CA GLY A 227 -19.60 4.09 -26.74
C GLY A 227 -19.51 5.53 -26.21
N GLY A 228 -18.81 5.77 -25.10
CA GLY A 228 -18.75 7.06 -24.41
C GLY A 228 -18.44 6.94 -22.90
N ASP A 229 -18.53 8.04 -22.18
CA ASP A 229 -18.30 8.08 -20.73
C ASP A 229 -19.45 7.41 -19.97
N GLY A 230 -19.13 6.50 -19.04
CA GLY A 230 -20.12 5.80 -18.22
C GLY A 230 -20.93 4.73 -18.94
N CYS A 231 -20.44 4.16 -20.05
CA CYS A 231 -21.13 3.08 -20.76
C CYS A 231 -20.20 1.90 -21.08
N GLY A 232 -20.79 0.81 -21.57
CA GLY A 232 -20.07 -0.44 -21.84
C GLY A 232 -19.87 -1.31 -20.60
N PHE A 233 -18.89 -2.22 -20.67
CA PHE A 233 -18.67 -3.25 -19.64
C PHE A 233 -18.03 -2.74 -18.34
N HIS A 234 -17.60 -1.48 -18.29
CA HIS A 234 -17.12 -0.85 -17.06
C HIS A 234 -18.24 -0.32 -16.17
N ALA A 235 -19.44 -0.15 -16.73
CA ALA A 235 -20.59 0.42 -16.04
C ALA A 235 -21.86 -0.36 -16.44
N PHE A 236 -21.79 -1.69 -16.41
CA PHE A 236 -22.86 -2.52 -16.96
C PHE A 236 -24.08 -2.54 -16.01
N PRO A 237 -25.27 -2.08 -16.45
CA PRO A 237 -26.45 -1.96 -15.60
C PRO A 237 -27.15 -3.33 -15.42
N LEU A 238 -26.46 -4.28 -14.79
CA LEU A 238 -26.94 -5.66 -14.62
C LEU A 238 -28.29 -5.75 -13.88
N PHE A 239 -28.54 -4.81 -12.97
CA PHE A 239 -29.73 -4.76 -12.11
C PHE A 239 -30.79 -3.77 -12.58
N GLY A 240 -30.68 -3.27 -13.83
CA GLY A 240 -31.58 -2.28 -14.41
C GLY A 240 -31.11 -0.83 -14.25
N LEU A 241 -31.77 0.08 -14.97
CA LEU A 241 -31.38 1.50 -15.04
C LEU A 241 -31.67 2.28 -13.76
N GLU A 242 -32.64 1.86 -12.96
CA GLU A 242 -32.93 2.53 -11.69
C GLU A 242 -31.83 2.25 -10.66
N ALA A 243 -31.39 1.00 -10.55
CA ALA A 243 -30.25 0.60 -9.74
C ALA A 243 -28.95 1.29 -10.21
N TYR A 244 -28.79 1.46 -11.52
CA TYR A 244 -27.67 2.19 -12.11
C TYR A 244 -27.58 3.64 -11.60
N LYS A 245 -28.71 4.35 -11.45
CA LYS A 245 -28.74 5.73 -10.90
C LYS A 245 -28.20 5.80 -9.47
N GLU A 246 -28.46 4.77 -8.67
CA GLU A 246 -27.93 4.62 -7.31
C GLU A 246 -26.49 4.09 -7.26
N LYS A 247 -25.78 4.11 -8.40
CA LYS A 247 -24.42 3.56 -8.57
C LYS A 247 -24.32 2.06 -8.30
N PHE A 248 -25.42 1.33 -8.47
CA PHE A 248 -25.45 -0.12 -8.38
C PHE A 248 -25.30 -0.72 -9.78
N TYR A 249 -24.05 -0.93 -10.18
CA TYR A 249 -23.69 -1.50 -11.48
C TYR A 249 -22.56 -2.50 -11.33
N PHE A 250 -22.39 -3.33 -12.36
CA PHE A 250 -21.31 -4.31 -12.39
C PHE A 250 -20.17 -3.78 -13.27
N ASP A 251 -18.98 -3.63 -12.69
CA ASP A 251 -17.76 -3.31 -13.41
C ASP A 251 -17.01 -4.61 -13.71
N PHE A 252 -16.91 -4.99 -14.99
CA PHE A 252 -16.15 -6.15 -15.43
C PHE A 252 -14.65 -5.85 -15.55
N SER A 253 -14.08 -5.23 -14.52
CA SER A 253 -12.66 -4.91 -14.49
C SER A 253 -11.81 -6.15 -14.15
N ALA A 254 -10.99 -6.59 -15.10
CA ALA A 254 -10.06 -7.70 -14.89
C ALA A 254 -9.04 -7.42 -13.76
N SER A 255 -8.72 -6.14 -13.50
CA SER A 255 -7.83 -5.77 -12.40
C SER A 255 -8.49 -5.99 -11.03
N LEU A 256 -9.78 -5.65 -10.87
CA LEU A 256 -10.52 -5.89 -9.64
C LEU A 256 -10.73 -7.39 -9.38
N VAL A 257 -10.95 -8.18 -10.44
CA VAL A 257 -10.98 -9.65 -10.33
C VAL A 257 -9.64 -10.18 -9.81
N GLY A 258 -8.52 -9.68 -10.36
CA GLY A 258 -7.18 -10.05 -9.89
C GLY A 258 -6.95 -9.72 -8.41
N VAL A 259 -7.35 -8.53 -7.95
CA VAL A 259 -7.28 -8.14 -6.53
C VAL A 259 -8.12 -9.09 -5.67
N GLY A 260 -9.34 -9.43 -6.10
CA GLY A 260 -10.20 -10.38 -5.40
C GLY A 260 -9.64 -11.81 -5.32
N MET A 261 -8.82 -12.24 -6.29
CA MET A 261 -8.16 -13.56 -6.24
C MET A 261 -7.01 -13.62 -5.22
N ILE A 262 -6.38 -12.48 -4.92
CA ILE A 262 -5.26 -12.39 -3.97
C ILE A 262 -5.78 -12.18 -2.54
N CYS A 263 -6.83 -11.38 -2.38
CA CYS A 263 -7.39 -11.05 -1.07
C CYS A 263 -8.14 -12.25 -0.47
N PRO A 264 -8.03 -12.50 0.86
CA PRO A 264 -8.82 -13.53 1.52
C PRO A 264 -10.33 -13.33 1.32
N HIS A 265 -11.07 -14.43 1.14
CA HIS A 265 -12.50 -14.38 0.83
C HIS A 265 -13.33 -13.60 1.85
N LEU A 266 -12.94 -13.64 3.13
CA LEU A 266 -13.59 -12.86 4.18
C LEU A 266 -13.61 -11.36 3.87
N ILE A 267 -12.52 -10.83 3.32
CA ILE A 267 -12.42 -9.40 2.95
C ILE A 267 -13.27 -9.12 1.73
N ASN A 268 -13.24 -9.98 0.71
CA ASN A 268 -14.07 -9.81 -0.48
C ASN A 268 -15.56 -9.76 -0.14
N PHE A 269 -16.03 -10.69 0.70
CA PHE A 269 -17.42 -10.68 1.17
C PHE A 269 -17.74 -9.48 2.05
N SER A 270 -16.80 -9.06 2.91
CA SER A 270 -16.98 -7.87 3.75
C SER A 270 -17.07 -6.58 2.91
N MET A 271 -16.22 -6.44 1.88
CA MET A 271 -16.26 -5.32 0.94
C MET A 271 -17.55 -5.33 0.11
N LEU A 272 -18.01 -6.52 -0.32
CA LEU A 272 -19.29 -6.66 -1.02
C LEU A 272 -20.46 -6.24 -0.14
N LEU A 273 -20.52 -6.74 1.11
CA LEU A 273 -21.54 -6.35 2.09
C LEU A 273 -21.49 -4.85 2.39
N GLY A 274 -20.30 -4.26 2.52
CA GLY A 274 -20.12 -2.82 2.70
C GLY A 274 -20.60 -2.01 1.48
N SER A 275 -20.33 -2.49 0.26
CA SER A 275 -20.81 -1.87 -0.99
C SER A 275 -22.34 -1.92 -1.09
N ILE A 276 -22.95 -3.08 -0.82
CA ILE A 276 -24.41 -3.24 -0.79
C ILE A 276 -25.03 -2.38 0.30
N SER A 277 -24.45 -2.35 1.49
CA SER A 277 -24.95 -1.54 2.61
C SER A 277 -24.89 -0.04 2.28
N SER A 278 -23.76 0.42 1.75
CA SER A 278 -23.55 1.84 1.44
C SER A 278 -24.38 2.32 0.25
N SER A 279 -24.31 1.65 -0.89
CA SER A 279 -25.03 2.05 -2.11
C SER A 279 -26.51 1.67 -2.06
N GLY A 280 -26.88 0.57 -1.39
CA GLY A 280 -28.27 0.10 -1.33
C GLY A 280 -29.12 0.75 -0.26
N PHE A 281 -28.53 1.16 0.88
CA PHE A 281 -29.29 1.69 2.01
C PHE A 281 -28.82 3.08 2.46
N ILE A 282 -27.53 3.25 2.73
CA ILE A 282 -27.03 4.49 3.35
C ILE A 282 -27.13 5.68 2.39
N TRP A 283 -26.71 5.54 1.13
CA TRP A 283 -26.73 6.64 0.16
C TRP A 283 -28.15 7.05 -0.25
N PRO A 284 -29.08 6.14 -0.58
CA PRO A 284 -30.47 6.50 -0.87
C PRO A 284 -31.16 7.15 0.34
N ALA A 285 -30.94 6.62 1.55
CA ALA A 285 -31.51 7.22 2.76
C ALA A 285 -31.00 8.64 3.00
N LEU A 286 -29.73 8.90 2.71
CA LEU A 286 -29.14 10.23 2.82
C LEU A 286 -29.64 11.18 1.72
N GLN A 287 -29.83 10.69 0.49
CA GLN A 287 -30.42 11.46 -0.61
C GLN A 287 -31.87 11.87 -0.32
N ALA A 288 -32.65 10.98 0.30
CA ALA A 288 -34.02 11.29 0.73
C ALA A 288 -34.10 12.44 1.75
N LYS A 289 -32.98 12.80 2.39
CA LYS A 289 -32.85 13.93 3.31
C LYS A 289 -32.36 15.23 2.66
N GLN A 290 -32.25 15.26 1.34
CA GLN A 290 -31.98 16.49 0.58
C GLN A 290 -33.11 17.50 0.82
N GLY A 291 -32.73 18.74 1.14
CA GLY A 291 -33.65 19.83 1.49
C GLY A 291 -33.88 19.99 3.01
N GLU A 292 -33.77 18.91 3.78
CA GLU A 292 -33.82 18.97 5.26
C GLU A 292 -32.42 19.11 5.87
N TRP A 293 -31.50 18.23 5.45
CA TRP A 293 -30.16 18.10 6.06
C TRP A 293 -29.10 18.88 5.30
N TYR A 294 -29.26 18.98 3.98
CA TYR A 294 -28.39 19.77 3.12
C TYR A 294 -29.17 20.35 1.95
N THR A 295 -28.80 21.56 1.54
CA THR A 295 -29.53 22.33 0.51
C THR A 295 -28.80 22.34 -0.83
N ASP A 296 -27.50 22.03 -0.86
CA ASP A 296 -26.70 22.04 -2.08
C ASP A 296 -26.94 20.74 -2.87
N PRO A 297 -27.53 20.80 -4.09
CA PRO A 297 -27.75 19.63 -4.93
C PRO A 297 -26.47 19.14 -5.59
N SER A 298 -25.36 19.89 -5.51
CA SER A 298 -24.12 19.52 -6.17
C SER A 298 -23.55 18.22 -5.57
N PRO A 299 -23.31 17.18 -6.41
CA PRO A 299 -22.75 15.91 -5.94
C PRO A 299 -21.27 16.01 -5.57
N THR A 300 -20.62 17.15 -5.81
CA THR A 300 -19.20 17.39 -5.53
C THR A 300 -18.98 18.28 -4.31
N SER A 301 -19.99 19.03 -3.88
CA SER A 301 -19.89 19.97 -2.78
C SER A 301 -19.92 19.30 -1.41
N PHE A 302 -19.05 19.73 -0.51
CA PHE A 302 -19.10 19.35 0.91
C PHE A 302 -20.28 19.98 1.66
N LYS A 303 -20.95 20.98 1.07
CA LYS A 303 -22.24 21.50 1.59
C LYS A 303 -23.44 20.63 1.16
N GLY A 304 -23.21 19.67 0.27
CA GLY A 304 -24.18 18.67 -0.16
C GLY A 304 -23.92 17.30 0.45
N ILE A 305 -24.30 16.25 -0.27
CA ILE A 305 -24.24 14.86 0.21
C ILE A 305 -22.83 14.39 0.62
N ASN A 306 -21.77 14.93 0.01
CA ASN A 306 -20.39 14.56 0.33
C ASN A 306 -19.96 15.00 1.74
N GLY A 307 -20.61 16.03 2.28
CA GLY A 307 -20.43 16.47 3.67
C GLY A 307 -20.76 15.38 4.70
N TYR A 308 -21.54 14.37 4.31
CA TYR A 308 -21.86 13.20 5.15
C TYR A 308 -21.06 11.97 4.74
N LYS A 309 -20.92 11.71 3.43
CA LYS A 309 -20.21 10.52 2.91
C LYS A 309 -18.75 10.45 3.40
N VAL A 310 -18.03 11.57 3.31
CA VAL A 310 -16.58 11.59 3.64
C VAL A 310 -16.34 11.46 5.15
N PRO A 311 -16.95 12.27 6.03
CA PRO A 311 -16.71 12.15 7.47
C PRO A 311 -17.17 10.81 8.05
N MET A 312 -18.27 10.24 7.55
CA MET A 312 -18.75 8.92 8.00
C MET A 312 -17.69 7.84 7.74
N GLY A 313 -17.13 7.78 6.53
CA GLY A 313 -16.04 6.84 6.22
C GLY A 313 -14.79 7.07 7.09
N VAL A 314 -14.40 8.33 7.29
CA VAL A 314 -13.26 8.68 8.16
C VAL A 314 -13.52 8.25 9.61
N SER A 315 -14.74 8.44 10.13
CA SER A 315 -15.09 8.05 11.49
C SER A 315 -15.10 6.54 11.70
N MET A 316 -15.54 5.76 10.70
CA MET A 316 -15.51 4.29 10.79
C MET A 316 -14.08 3.77 10.86
N VAL A 317 -13.19 4.29 10.01
CA VAL A 317 -11.76 3.91 10.02
C VAL A 317 -11.07 4.34 11.32
N LEU A 318 -11.38 5.55 11.81
CA LEU A 318 -10.84 6.02 13.09
C LEU A 318 -11.33 5.16 14.26
N GLY A 319 -12.61 4.76 14.25
CA GLY A 319 -13.18 3.88 15.26
C GLY A 319 -12.51 2.51 15.29
N ASP A 320 -12.30 1.89 14.13
CA ASP A 320 -11.57 0.63 14.01
C ASP A 320 -10.11 0.77 14.48
N CYS A 321 -9.43 1.85 14.09
CA CYS A 321 -8.08 2.14 14.55
C CYS A 321 -8.00 2.24 16.09
N LEU A 322 -8.89 3.01 16.72
CA LEU A 322 -8.95 3.14 18.18
C LEU A 322 -9.26 1.81 18.87
N PHE A 323 -10.16 1.01 18.30
CA PHE A 323 -10.48 -0.32 18.80
C PHE A 323 -9.26 -1.25 18.77
N GLN A 324 -8.53 -1.29 17.64
CA GLN A 324 -7.34 -2.13 17.50
C GLN A 324 -6.23 -1.71 18.47
N LEU A 325 -5.98 -0.40 18.61
CA LEU A 325 -5.02 0.12 19.58
C LEU A 325 -5.40 -0.26 21.00
N GLY A 326 -6.67 -0.10 21.37
CA GLY A 326 -7.19 -0.50 22.67
C GLY A 326 -7.01 -1.99 22.93
N ALA A 327 -7.44 -2.83 21.98
CA ALA A 327 -7.35 -4.28 22.09
C ALA A 327 -5.90 -4.78 22.21
N ILE A 328 -4.98 -4.22 21.42
CA ILE A 328 -3.55 -4.59 21.45
C ILE A 328 -2.91 -4.12 22.75
N THR A 329 -3.22 -2.91 23.22
CA THR A 329 -2.74 -2.41 24.51
C THR A 329 -3.24 -3.28 25.66
N VAL A 330 -4.52 -3.67 25.66
CA VAL A 330 -5.09 -4.56 26.68
C VAL A 330 -4.40 -5.92 26.66
N LYS A 331 -4.21 -6.53 25.49
CA LYS A 331 -3.48 -7.81 25.35
C LYS A 331 -2.04 -7.71 25.84
N ALA A 332 -1.34 -6.63 25.50
CA ALA A 332 0.04 -6.40 25.96
C ALA A 332 0.11 -6.25 27.49
N VAL A 333 -0.83 -5.51 28.08
CA VAL A 333 -0.93 -5.36 29.54
C VAL A 333 -1.27 -6.69 30.22
N GLN A 334 -2.20 -7.47 29.66
CA GLN A 334 -2.53 -8.80 30.18
C GLN A 334 -1.33 -9.75 30.12
N HIS A 335 -0.60 -9.76 29.01
CA HIS A 335 0.62 -10.56 28.84
C HIS A 335 1.68 -10.16 29.87
N TYR A 336 1.93 -8.86 30.04
CA TYR A 336 2.89 -8.36 31.02
C TYR A 336 2.49 -8.71 32.46
N ARG A 337 1.19 -8.65 32.78
CA ARG A 337 0.66 -9.03 34.10
C ARG A 337 0.79 -10.53 34.35
N LYS A 338 0.47 -11.36 33.35
CA LYS A 338 0.61 -12.82 33.43
C LYS A 338 2.08 -13.21 33.63
N GLY A 339 3.00 -12.69 32.81
CA GLY A 339 4.44 -12.96 32.96
C GLY A 339 5.00 -12.49 34.29
N ARG A 340 4.55 -11.35 34.84
CA ARG A 340 4.95 -10.90 36.18
C ARG A 340 4.36 -11.76 37.30
N GLN A 341 3.17 -12.33 37.10
CA GLN A 341 2.53 -13.22 38.05
C GLN A 341 3.22 -14.59 38.08
N GLU A 342 3.61 -15.12 36.91
CA GLU A 342 4.42 -16.33 36.78
C GLU A 342 5.81 -16.13 37.41
N GLN A 343 6.45 -14.98 37.19
CA GLN A 343 7.73 -14.65 37.82
C GLN A 343 7.61 -14.54 39.35
N LYS A 344 6.50 -14.00 39.87
CA LYS A 344 6.23 -13.98 41.32
C LYS A 344 6.00 -15.39 41.87
N LEU A 345 5.19 -16.21 41.19
CA LEU A 345 4.95 -17.60 41.58
C LEU A 345 6.24 -18.45 41.56
N ALA A 346 7.14 -18.20 40.60
CA ALA A 346 8.44 -18.86 40.55
C ALA A 346 9.40 -18.43 41.67
N VAL A 347 9.37 -17.15 42.07
CA VAL A 347 10.20 -16.63 43.17
C VAL A 347 9.65 -17.05 44.54
N ASP A 348 8.33 -17.06 44.71
CA ASP A 348 7.68 -17.50 45.96
C ASP A 348 7.72 -19.04 46.11
N GLY A 349 7.68 -19.79 45.00
CA GLY A 349 7.84 -21.26 45.00
C GLY A 349 9.28 -21.74 45.17
N ALA A 350 10.29 -20.94 44.80
CA ALA A 350 11.70 -21.24 45.05
C ALA A 350 12.12 -21.08 46.52
N ALA A 351 11.26 -20.48 47.36
CA ALA A 351 11.52 -20.30 48.79
C ALA A 351 11.09 -21.52 49.64
N ASP A 352 10.30 -22.45 49.11
CA ASP A 352 9.69 -23.55 49.88
C ASP A 352 10.09 -24.96 49.42
N ASP A 353 10.81 -25.12 48.30
CA ASP A 353 11.24 -26.45 47.83
C ASP A 353 12.71 -26.48 47.35
N GLY A 354 13.57 -27.12 48.15
CA GLY A 354 14.96 -27.46 47.83
C GLY A 354 15.09 -28.64 46.86
N GLY A 355 14.25 -28.71 45.83
CA GLY A 355 14.19 -29.81 44.86
C GLY A 355 14.15 -29.30 43.43
N GLY A 356 15.22 -29.54 42.68
CA GLY A 356 15.36 -29.11 41.29
C GLY A 356 14.25 -29.67 40.38
N GLY A 357 13.50 -28.76 39.78
CA GLY A 357 12.61 -29.03 38.65
C GLY A 357 12.65 -27.84 37.71
N CYS A 358 13.45 -27.92 36.66
CA CYS A 358 13.40 -27.00 35.53
C CYS A 358 12.06 -27.18 34.80
N VAL A 359 11.07 -26.38 35.18
CA VAL A 359 9.85 -26.20 34.38
C VAL A 359 10.29 -25.53 33.07
N PRO A 360 10.03 -26.12 31.89
CA PRO A 360 10.30 -25.47 30.62
C PRO A 360 9.44 -24.20 30.54
N ASP A 361 10.04 -23.08 30.15
CA ASP A 361 9.29 -21.88 29.76
C ASP A 361 8.27 -22.26 28.67
N ASP A 362 7.04 -21.73 28.74
CA ASP A 362 6.03 -21.84 27.67
C ASP A 362 6.57 -21.33 26.30
N ASP A 363 7.62 -20.49 26.31
CA ASP A 363 8.35 -20.04 25.11
C ASP A 363 9.19 -21.16 24.45
N ASP A 364 9.62 -22.18 25.20
CA ASP A 364 10.36 -23.33 24.65
C ASP A 364 9.40 -24.36 24.02
N GLU A 365 8.17 -24.56 24.51
CA GLU A 365 7.18 -25.43 23.84
C GLU A 365 6.85 -24.95 22.41
N ASN A 366 6.74 -23.64 22.19
CA ASN A 366 6.52 -23.08 20.85
C ASN A 366 7.72 -23.23 19.90
N LYS A 367 8.95 -23.35 20.42
CA LYS A 367 10.14 -23.64 19.59
C LYS A 367 10.14 -25.06 19.03
N TRP A 368 9.58 -26.04 19.76
CA TRP A 368 9.57 -27.44 19.35
C TRP A 368 8.52 -27.73 18.24
N HIS A 369 7.54 -26.85 18.05
CA HIS A 369 6.51 -26.98 17.00
C HIS A 369 6.78 -26.19 15.71
N ALA A 370 7.87 -25.41 15.63
CA ALA A 370 8.19 -24.63 14.44
C ALA A 370 8.73 -25.51 13.29
N THR A 371 8.08 -25.45 12.12
CA THR A 371 8.51 -26.15 10.90
C THR A 371 9.97 -25.78 10.55
N TYR A 372 10.70 -26.68 9.88
CA TYR A 372 12.08 -26.40 9.42
C TYR A 372 12.21 -25.04 8.71
N ASP A 373 11.25 -24.75 7.81
CA ASP A 373 11.16 -23.47 7.10
C ASP A 373 11.09 -22.28 8.06
N GLU A 374 10.24 -22.37 9.09
CA GLU A 374 10.03 -21.29 10.06
C GLU A 374 11.28 -21.04 10.90
N ARG A 375 11.92 -22.10 11.40
CA ARG A 375 13.17 -21.99 12.16
C ARG A 375 14.26 -21.30 11.34
N ARG A 376 14.45 -21.71 10.09
CA ARG A 376 15.46 -21.13 9.21
C ARG A 376 15.15 -19.68 8.83
N ARG A 377 13.88 -19.36 8.55
CA ARG A 377 13.45 -17.98 8.27
C ARG A 377 13.64 -17.05 9.46
N ASN A 378 13.24 -17.50 10.66
CA ASN A 378 13.44 -16.75 11.90
C ASN A 378 14.93 -16.51 12.17
N GLN A 379 15.79 -17.51 11.97
CA GLN A 379 17.23 -17.38 12.17
C GLN A 379 17.81 -16.25 11.29
N VAL A 380 17.52 -16.24 9.98
CA VAL A 380 18.05 -15.22 9.05
C VAL A 380 17.43 -13.85 9.29
N PHE A 381 16.12 -13.80 9.52
CA PHE A 381 15.40 -12.53 9.68
C PHE A 381 15.75 -11.80 10.98
N LEU A 382 16.10 -12.53 12.04
CA LEU A 382 16.49 -11.96 13.33
C LEU A 382 18.00 -11.72 13.43
N SER A 383 18.85 -12.49 12.73
CA SER A 383 20.31 -12.30 12.77
C SER A 383 20.77 -11.01 12.11
N ASP A 384 20.11 -10.61 11.02
CA ASP A 384 20.46 -9.46 10.20
C ASP A 384 19.60 -8.22 10.56
N GLY A 385 19.22 -8.08 11.83
CA GLY A 385 18.35 -7.01 12.29
C GLY A 385 19.07 -5.66 12.48
N ILE A 386 18.50 -4.58 11.94
CA ILE A 386 18.89 -3.22 12.34
C ILE A 386 18.46 -3.00 13.80
N PRO A 387 19.32 -2.50 14.71
CA PRO A 387 18.98 -2.24 16.10
C PRO A 387 17.82 -1.25 16.27
N ASP A 388 16.90 -1.52 17.19
CA ASP A 388 15.72 -0.67 17.41
C ASP A 388 16.11 0.74 17.89
N GLN A 389 17.21 0.88 18.63
CA GLN A 389 17.73 2.18 19.04
C GLN A 389 18.14 3.05 17.83
N PHE A 390 18.75 2.44 16.82
CA PHE A 390 19.08 3.13 15.57
C PHE A 390 17.81 3.54 14.82
N ALA A 391 16.80 2.67 14.80
CA ALA A 391 15.51 2.96 14.20
C ALA A 391 14.84 4.19 14.86
N VAL A 392 14.73 4.17 16.19
CA VAL A 392 14.11 5.27 16.95
C VAL A 392 14.91 6.57 16.81
N ALA A 393 16.24 6.50 16.92
CA ALA A 393 17.10 7.69 16.76
C ALA A 393 16.99 8.29 15.35
N GLY A 394 17.00 7.45 14.31
CA GLY A 394 16.83 7.88 12.92
C GLY A 394 15.46 8.52 12.68
N TYR A 395 14.39 7.94 13.23
CA TYR A 395 13.05 8.53 13.17
C TYR A 395 13.00 9.89 13.84
N VAL A 396 13.47 10.01 15.08
CA VAL A 396 13.46 11.26 15.86
C VAL A 396 14.29 12.35 15.17
N ALA A 397 15.47 12.01 14.65
CA ALA A 397 16.32 12.95 13.93
C ALA A 397 15.65 13.48 12.66
N LEU A 398 15.07 12.60 11.84
CA LEU A 398 14.35 13.01 10.62
C LEU A 398 13.05 13.74 10.93
N ALA A 399 12.33 13.36 11.98
CA ALA A 399 11.14 14.05 12.46
C ALA A 399 11.46 15.48 12.91
N ALA A 400 12.56 15.67 13.66
CA ALA A 400 13.02 17.00 14.07
C ALA A 400 13.44 17.85 12.86
N LEU A 401 14.18 17.27 11.92
CA LEU A 401 14.59 17.94 10.68
C LEU A 401 13.38 18.35 9.83
N SER A 402 12.43 17.45 9.63
CA SER A 402 11.19 17.70 8.89
C SER A 402 10.33 18.76 9.58
N THR A 403 10.22 18.71 10.91
CA THR A 403 9.52 19.74 11.72
C THR A 403 10.12 21.14 11.54
N ALA A 404 11.43 21.24 11.34
CA ALA A 404 12.11 22.52 11.12
C ALA A 404 12.06 23.00 9.66
N LEU A 405 12.02 22.09 8.68
CA LEU A 405 12.16 22.43 7.26
C LEU A 405 10.83 22.45 6.49
N VAL A 406 9.85 21.62 6.83
CA VAL A 406 8.52 21.60 6.18
C VAL A 406 7.82 22.98 6.25
N PRO A 407 7.82 23.71 7.39
CA PRO A 407 7.29 25.07 7.45
C PRO A 407 7.99 26.08 6.53
N ARG A 408 9.25 25.83 6.14
CA ARG A 408 9.95 26.69 5.16
C ARG A 408 9.52 26.41 3.72
N ILE A 409 9.07 25.18 3.44
CA ILE A 409 8.52 24.81 2.14
C ILE A 409 7.08 25.32 2.02
N PHE A 410 6.28 25.11 3.06
CA PHE A 410 4.88 25.53 3.15
C PHE A 410 4.70 26.53 4.31
N PRO A 411 4.83 27.84 4.07
CA PRO A 411 4.73 28.86 5.12
C PRO A 411 3.43 28.84 5.94
N GLN A 412 2.37 28.24 5.38
CA GLN A 412 1.06 28.10 6.02
C GLN A 412 1.05 27.10 7.18
N ILE A 413 1.93 26.09 7.20
CA ILE A 413 1.99 25.10 8.28
C ILE A 413 3.05 25.51 9.31
N ARG A 414 2.64 25.59 10.59
CA ARG A 414 3.57 25.86 11.70
C ARG A 414 4.24 24.58 12.18
N TYR A 415 5.43 24.72 12.78
CA TYR A 415 6.23 23.59 13.28
C TYR A 415 5.47 22.65 14.24
N HIS A 416 4.61 23.18 15.12
CA HIS A 416 3.88 22.33 16.06
C HIS A 416 2.87 21.39 15.37
N HIS A 417 2.27 21.79 14.25
CA HIS A 417 1.39 20.88 13.49
C HIS A 417 2.19 19.71 12.94
N VAL A 418 3.38 19.99 12.36
CA VAL A 418 4.28 18.96 11.84
C VAL A 418 4.76 18.05 12.97
N ALA A 419 5.15 18.62 14.12
CA ALA A 419 5.55 17.85 15.30
C ALA A 419 4.44 16.91 15.80
N VAL A 420 3.19 17.38 15.84
CA VAL A 420 2.03 16.55 16.21
C VAL A 420 1.80 15.44 15.19
N CYS A 421 1.92 15.71 13.88
CA CYS A 421 1.88 14.67 12.86
C CYS A 421 2.93 13.58 13.11
N TYR A 422 4.19 13.96 13.36
CA TYR A 422 5.25 13.00 13.68
C TYR A 422 5.08 12.27 15.02
N ALA A 423 4.41 12.88 16.00
CA ALA A 423 4.10 12.19 17.26
C ALA A 423 3.01 11.11 17.06
N VAL A 424 2.02 11.37 16.20
CA VAL A 424 0.87 10.48 15.98
C VAL A 424 1.15 9.45 14.88
N ALA A 425 1.99 9.76 13.90
CA ALA A 425 2.22 8.92 12.72
C ALA A 425 2.66 7.48 13.02
N PRO A 426 3.58 7.18 13.97
CA PRO A 426 4.00 5.81 14.26
C PRO A 426 2.85 4.91 14.74
N LEU A 427 1.93 5.48 15.52
CA LEU A 427 0.76 4.79 16.03
C LEU A 427 -0.18 4.39 14.88
N LEU A 428 -0.46 5.34 13.98
CA LEU A 428 -1.31 5.08 12.82
C LEU A 428 -0.63 4.21 11.77
N ALA A 429 0.69 4.31 11.62
CA ALA A 429 1.50 3.44 10.78
C ALA A 429 1.40 1.99 11.28
N PHE A 430 1.47 1.76 12.59
CA PHE A 430 1.25 0.45 13.18
C PHE A 430 -0.14 -0.12 12.84
N CYS A 431 -1.21 0.64 13.06
CA CYS A 431 -2.56 0.21 12.72
C CYS A 431 -2.72 -0.07 11.23
N ASN A 432 -2.24 0.83 10.37
CA ASN A 432 -2.34 0.67 8.93
C ASN A 432 -1.58 -0.57 8.47
N SER A 433 -0.32 -0.75 8.86
CA SER A 433 0.47 -1.93 8.50
C SER A 433 -0.15 -3.22 9.04
N TYR A 434 -0.76 -3.21 10.23
CA TYR A 434 -1.50 -4.35 10.77
C TYR A 434 -2.72 -4.69 9.90
N THR A 435 -3.57 -3.69 9.59
CA THR A 435 -4.75 -3.88 8.74
C THR A 435 -4.37 -4.33 7.33
N SER A 436 -3.31 -3.77 6.74
CA SER A 436 -2.78 -4.20 5.44
C SER A 436 -2.24 -5.64 5.49
N GLY A 437 -1.69 -6.07 6.61
CA GLY A 437 -1.25 -7.47 6.81
C GLY A 437 -2.39 -8.49 6.83
N LEU A 438 -3.59 -8.07 7.21
CA LEU A 438 -4.79 -8.89 7.18
C LEU A 438 -5.54 -8.77 5.85
N MET A 439 -5.73 -7.54 5.37
CA MET A 439 -6.65 -7.23 4.27
C MET A 439 -5.99 -7.05 2.90
N ASP A 440 -4.67 -6.89 2.86
CA ASP A 440 -3.89 -6.53 1.66
C ASP A 440 -4.21 -5.13 1.11
N TRP A 441 -4.82 -4.26 1.91
CA TRP A 441 -5.21 -2.90 1.53
C TRP A 441 -4.71 -1.86 2.53
N SER A 442 -4.25 -0.72 2.02
CA SER A 442 -3.76 0.42 2.83
C SER A 442 -4.83 1.51 2.93
N LEU A 443 -5.07 1.98 4.14
CA LEU A 443 -6.01 3.08 4.46
C LEU A 443 -5.29 4.42 4.66
N ALA A 444 -4.04 4.54 4.22
CA ALA A 444 -3.22 5.75 4.38
C ALA A 444 -3.91 7.03 3.88
N THR A 445 -4.69 6.97 2.79
CA THR A 445 -5.46 8.11 2.27
C THR A 445 -6.53 8.60 3.24
N VAL A 446 -7.13 7.70 4.03
CA VAL A 446 -8.15 8.03 5.03
C VAL A 446 -7.52 8.72 6.23
N TYR A 447 -6.39 8.19 6.71
CA TYR A 447 -5.60 8.84 7.76
C TYR A 447 -5.07 10.22 7.33
N GLY A 448 -4.67 10.36 6.06
CA GLY A 448 -4.30 11.65 5.47
C GLY A 448 -5.44 12.67 5.53
N LYS A 449 -6.68 12.26 5.19
CA LYS A 449 -7.87 13.14 5.28
C LYS A 449 -8.12 13.63 6.71
N LEU A 450 -7.87 12.81 7.73
CA LEU A 450 -7.97 13.24 9.13
C LEU A 450 -7.00 14.39 9.44
N ALA A 451 -5.76 14.30 8.92
CA ALA A 451 -4.79 15.39 9.05
C ALA A 451 -5.24 16.68 8.35
N ILE A 452 -5.90 16.56 7.18
CA ILE A 452 -6.50 17.73 6.49
C ILE A 452 -7.50 18.43 7.41
N PHE A 453 -8.43 17.69 8.01
CA PHE A 453 -9.47 18.28 8.84
C PHE A 453 -8.92 18.91 10.12
N VAL A 454 -8.05 18.19 10.84
CA VAL A 454 -7.49 18.67 12.12
C VAL A 454 -6.60 19.89 11.91
N VAL A 455 -5.61 19.79 11.01
CA VAL A 455 -4.65 20.87 10.79
C VAL A 455 -5.29 22.03 10.03
N GLY A 456 -6.10 21.73 9.01
CA GLY A 456 -6.80 22.76 8.24
C GLY A 456 -7.76 23.59 9.09
N ALA A 457 -8.51 22.95 10.00
CA ALA A 457 -9.37 23.65 10.96
C ALA A 457 -8.55 24.49 11.95
N SER A 458 -7.44 23.95 12.47
CA SER A 458 -6.61 24.66 13.46
C SER A 458 -5.93 25.93 12.93
N VAL A 459 -5.55 25.95 11.64
CA VAL A 459 -4.93 27.12 10.99
C VAL A 459 -5.99 28.12 10.53
N GLY A 460 -7.14 27.62 10.08
CA GLY A 460 -8.26 28.42 9.58
C GLY A 460 -8.07 28.89 8.13
N ALA A 461 -9.19 29.09 7.42
CA ALA A 461 -9.19 29.43 6.00
C ALA A 461 -8.46 30.75 5.67
N ALA A 462 -8.59 31.77 6.54
CA ALA A 462 -7.97 33.09 6.35
C ALA A 462 -6.43 33.07 6.40
N SER A 463 -5.86 32.06 7.08
CA SER A 463 -4.42 31.91 7.29
C SER A 463 -3.78 30.89 6.34
N GLY A 464 -4.52 30.36 5.36
CA GLY A 464 -4.01 29.34 4.44
C GLY A 464 -4.22 27.90 4.91
N GLY A 465 -5.26 27.63 5.71
CA GLY A 465 -5.55 26.33 6.29
C GLY A 465 -5.69 25.19 5.27
N VAL A 466 -6.08 25.47 4.03
CA VAL A 466 -6.14 24.45 2.97
C VAL A 466 -4.76 23.89 2.67
N ILE A 467 -3.76 24.75 2.45
CA ILE A 467 -2.39 24.31 2.18
C ILE A 467 -1.76 23.66 3.41
N ALA A 468 -2.01 24.20 4.61
CA ALA A 468 -1.52 23.59 5.83
C ALA A 468 -2.09 22.18 6.05
N GLY A 469 -3.39 21.99 5.82
CA GLY A 469 -4.06 20.69 5.91
C GLY A 469 -3.54 19.70 4.85
N LEU A 470 -3.36 20.13 3.60
CA LEU A 470 -2.82 19.30 2.52
C LEU A 470 -1.34 18.93 2.77
N ALA A 471 -0.53 19.82 3.33
CA ALA A 471 0.85 19.52 3.70
C ALA A 471 0.90 18.50 4.85
N ALA A 472 0.06 18.67 5.88
CA ALA A 472 -0.06 17.70 6.98
C ALA A 472 -0.55 16.33 6.49
N CYS A 473 -1.51 16.31 5.56
CA CYS A 473 -1.94 15.11 4.86
C CYS A 473 -0.77 14.40 4.20
N GLY A 474 0.10 15.14 3.50
CA GLY A 474 1.28 14.57 2.88
C GLY A 474 2.25 13.94 3.87
N VAL A 475 2.51 14.61 5.00
CA VAL A 475 3.34 14.05 6.08
C VAL A 475 2.75 12.71 6.57
N MET A 476 1.47 12.69 6.89
CA MET A 476 0.80 11.50 7.42
C MET A 476 0.69 10.37 6.40
N MET A 477 0.24 10.69 5.18
CA MET A 477 -0.02 9.71 4.12
C MET A 477 1.26 9.01 3.67
N VAL A 478 2.37 9.75 3.54
CA VAL A 478 3.69 9.17 3.21
C VAL A 478 4.15 8.23 4.32
N ILE A 479 4.16 8.68 5.58
CA ILE A 479 4.66 7.87 6.70
C ILE A 479 3.85 6.58 6.84
N ILE A 480 2.52 6.70 6.84
CA ILE A 480 1.61 5.57 7.06
C ILE A 480 1.56 4.63 5.86
N GLY A 481 1.60 5.17 4.64
CA GLY A 481 1.56 4.40 3.39
C GLY A 481 2.85 3.61 3.15
N ASP A 482 4.00 4.28 3.23
CA ASP A 482 5.30 3.64 3.01
C ASP A 482 5.63 2.62 4.11
N ALA A 483 5.16 2.83 5.34
CA ALA A 483 5.31 1.87 6.43
C ALA A 483 4.54 0.56 6.17
N ALA A 484 3.36 0.64 5.56
CA ALA A 484 2.61 -0.56 5.15
C ALA A 484 3.33 -1.28 4.01
N GLU A 485 3.79 -0.54 3.00
CA GLU A 485 4.53 -1.12 1.86
C GLU A 485 5.83 -1.81 2.32
N LEU A 486 6.60 -1.17 3.21
CA LEU A 486 7.81 -1.77 3.77
C LEU A 486 7.50 -3.08 4.52
N MET A 487 6.33 -3.17 5.16
CA MET A 487 5.95 -4.40 5.85
C MET A 487 5.56 -5.54 4.88
N HIS A 488 4.95 -5.22 3.72
CA HIS A 488 4.78 -6.18 2.63
C HIS A 488 6.13 -6.67 2.10
N ASP A 489 7.11 -5.77 1.95
CA ASP A 489 8.47 -6.11 1.54
C ASP A 489 9.17 -6.97 2.59
N PHE A 490 9.04 -6.66 3.88
CA PHE A 490 9.59 -7.50 4.96
C PHE A 490 8.95 -8.89 5.00
N LYS A 491 7.65 -9.02 4.73
CA LYS A 491 7.02 -10.35 4.58
C LYS A 491 7.65 -11.11 3.42
N THR A 492 7.79 -10.46 2.27
CA THR A 492 8.40 -11.05 1.08
C THR A 492 9.83 -11.51 1.38
N ALA A 493 10.58 -10.67 2.08
CA ALA A 493 11.97 -10.93 2.48
C ALA A 493 12.08 -12.12 3.44
N TYR A 494 11.21 -12.17 4.46
CA TYR A 494 11.14 -13.28 5.41
C TYR A 494 10.92 -14.63 4.69
N LEU A 495 10.00 -14.67 3.73
CA LEU A 495 9.68 -15.89 2.96
C LEU A 495 10.72 -16.25 1.88
N THR A 496 11.67 -15.36 1.59
CA THR A 496 12.73 -15.57 0.58
C THR A 496 14.13 -15.60 1.18
N LEU A 497 14.26 -15.59 2.51
CA LEU A 497 15.54 -15.41 3.23
C LEU A 497 16.36 -14.23 2.68
N THR A 498 15.68 -13.11 2.41
CA THR A 498 16.31 -11.84 2.05
C THR A 498 16.56 -11.05 3.33
N SER A 499 17.72 -10.41 3.43
CA SER A 499 18.15 -9.73 4.64
C SER A 499 17.29 -8.49 4.91
N PRO A 500 16.82 -8.25 6.16
CA PRO A 500 16.10 -7.02 6.51
C PRO A 500 16.90 -5.75 6.21
N VAL A 501 18.23 -5.79 6.34
CA VAL A 501 19.12 -4.68 5.98
C VAL A 501 19.09 -4.43 4.48
N SER A 502 19.13 -5.48 3.66
CA SER A 502 19.00 -5.35 2.20
C SER A 502 17.65 -4.77 1.80
N MET A 503 16.57 -5.14 2.50
CA MET A 503 15.24 -4.55 2.25
C MET A 503 15.19 -3.08 2.59
N PHE A 504 15.68 -2.69 3.77
CA PHE A 504 15.78 -1.29 4.16
C PHE A 504 16.62 -0.49 3.15
N ALA A 505 17.77 -1.00 2.73
CA ALA A 505 18.62 -0.35 1.73
C ALA A 505 17.93 -0.25 0.36
N SER A 506 17.25 -1.30 -0.09
CA SER A 506 16.54 -1.33 -1.37
C SER A 506 15.38 -0.33 -1.38
N GLN A 507 14.64 -0.24 -0.29
CA GLN A 507 13.57 0.73 -0.19
C GLN A 507 14.12 2.16 -0.10
N ALA A 508 15.20 2.40 0.64
CA ALA A 508 15.86 3.71 0.64
C ALA A 508 16.31 4.15 -0.77
N ILE A 509 16.85 3.21 -1.57
CA ILE A 509 17.21 3.47 -2.98
C ILE A 509 15.94 3.75 -3.81
N GLY A 510 14.92 2.90 -3.70
CA GLY A 510 13.64 3.07 -4.40
C GLY A 510 12.95 4.40 -4.09
N THR A 511 12.91 4.79 -2.81
CA THR A 511 12.39 6.06 -2.32
C THR A 511 13.20 7.24 -2.87
N ALA A 512 14.53 7.16 -2.86
CA ALA A 512 15.38 8.20 -3.44
C ALA A 512 15.12 8.37 -4.95
N LEU A 513 14.99 7.26 -5.68
CA LEU A 513 14.61 7.27 -7.10
C LEU A 513 13.24 7.90 -7.29
N GLY A 514 12.24 7.50 -6.49
CA GLY A 514 10.89 8.07 -6.53
C GLY A 514 10.90 9.58 -6.32
N CYS A 515 11.66 10.08 -5.33
CA CYS A 515 11.74 11.51 -5.02
C CYS A 515 12.25 12.34 -6.22
N VAL A 516 13.08 11.75 -7.08
CA VAL A 516 13.66 12.40 -8.26
C VAL A 516 12.81 12.17 -9.52
N VAL A 517 12.30 10.96 -9.71
CA VAL A 517 11.59 10.53 -10.93
C VAL A 517 10.13 10.97 -10.95
N GLN A 518 9.44 10.99 -9.82
CA GLN A 518 8.01 11.30 -9.78
C GLN A 518 7.67 12.77 -10.11
N PRO A 519 8.37 13.78 -9.58
CA PRO A 519 8.08 15.18 -9.90
C PRO A 519 8.08 15.51 -11.41
N PRO A 520 9.09 15.15 -12.23
CA PRO A 520 9.08 15.46 -13.65
C PRO A 520 7.99 14.69 -14.41
N ILE A 521 7.68 13.45 -14.00
CA ILE A 521 6.55 12.69 -14.55
C ILE A 521 5.24 13.45 -14.31
N CYS A 522 4.98 13.83 -13.06
CA CYS A 522 3.78 14.58 -12.69
C CYS A 522 3.68 15.91 -13.46
N MET A 523 4.77 16.68 -13.57
CA MET A 523 4.79 17.93 -14.33
C MET A 523 4.44 17.74 -15.80
N LYS A 524 4.85 16.63 -16.41
CA LYS A 524 4.47 16.29 -17.78
C LYS A 524 2.97 16.01 -17.90
N PHE A 525 2.39 15.28 -16.96
CA PHE A 525 0.93 15.07 -16.88
C PHE A 525 0.16 16.38 -16.62
N LEU A 526 0.73 17.30 -15.84
CA LEU A 526 0.15 18.61 -15.53
C LEU A 526 0.47 19.71 -16.55
N SER A 527 1.16 19.39 -17.63
CA SER A 527 1.39 20.37 -18.70
C SER A 527 0.04 20.79 -19.32
N ARG A 528 -0.13 22.10 -19.58
CA ARG A 528 -1.41 22.70 -19.99
C ARG A 528 -2.04 22.04 -21.23
N SER A 529 -1.24 21.51 -22.14
CA SER A 529 -1.71 20.78 -23.33
C SER A 529 -2.42 19.47 -22.99
N GLN A 530 -2.01 18.77 -21.92
CA GLN A 530 -2.63 17.53 -21.46
C GLN A 530 -3.74 17.79 -20.44
N ILE A 531 -3.65 18.86 -19.63
CA ILE A 531 -4.75 19.27 -18.74
C ILE A 531 -6.03 19.55 -19.52
N GLN A 532 -5.97 20.04 -20.75
CA GLN A 532 -7.16 20.32 -21.56
C GLN A 532 -7.88 19.04 -22.02
N GLU A 533 -7.11 18.01 -22.41
CA GLU A 533 -7.63 16.65 -22.71
C GLU A 533 -8.12 15.94 -21.44
N VAL A 534 -7.38 16.06 -20.34
CA VAL A 534 -7.78 15.51 -19.03
C VAL A 534 -9.04 16.21 -18.51
N ARG A 535 -9.19 17.53 -18.69
CA ARG A 535 -10.39 18.29 -18.30
C ARG A 535 -11.62 17.86 -19.10
N GLN A 536 -11.45 17.51 -20.37
CA GLN A 536 -12.52 16.95 -21.20
C GLN A 536 -12.95 15.54 -20.73
N HIS A 537 -12.02 14.70 -20.28
CA HIS A 537 -12.33 13.34 -19.83
C HIS A 537 -12.66 13.18 -18.33
N PHE A 538 -12.21 14.08 -17.45
CA PHE A 538 -12.37 13.94 -15.99
C PHE A 538 -13.43 14.83 -15.36
N VAL A 539 -13.65 16.04 -15.89
CA VAL A 539 -14.57 17.00 -15.26
C VAL A 539 -15.98 16.87 -15.83
N LEU A 540 -16.13 16.53 -17.11
CA LEU A 540 -17.43 16.29 -17.73
C LEU A 540 -18.07 14.98 -17.24
N GLY A 541 -17.29 13.94 -16.92
CA GLY A 541 -17.80 12.67 -16.38
C GLY A 541 -18.39 12.75 -14.96
N ALA A 542 -18.17 13.84 -14.22
CA ALA A 542 -18.76 14.06 -12.90
C ALA A 542 -19.82 15.18 -12.87
N ALA A 543 -19.82 16.07 -13.88
CA ALA A 543 -20.73 17.21 -13.96
C ALA A 543 -21.97 16.94 -14.84
N ASP A 544 -21.89 16.02 -15.81
CA ASP A 544 -23.02 15.69 -16.69
C ASP A 544 -23.74 14.42 -16.25
N ILE A 545 -24.39 14.51 -15.09
CA ILE A 545 -25.61 13.73 -14.82
C ILE A 545 -26.74 14.75 -14.62
N GLN A 546 -27.06 15.50 -15.68
CA GLN A 546 -28.41 16.05 -15.79
C GLN A 546 -29.32 14.93 -16.33
N PRO A 547 -30.48 14.66 -15.71
CA PRO A 547 -31.47 13.82 -16.36
C PRO A 547 -31.91 14.57 -17.62
N ALA A 548 -31.68 13.98 -18.79
CA ALA A 548 -32.31 14.41 -20.02
C ALA A 548 -33.82 14.28 -19.86
N VAL A 549 -34.47 15.36 -19.40
CA VAL A 549 -35.91 15.56 -19.46
C VAL A 549 -36.13 16.92 -20.10
N THR A 550 -36.03 16.95 -21.42
CA THR A 550 -36.72 17.96 -22.23
C THR A 550 -37.74 17.20 -23.07
N LEU A 551 -38.89 16.92 -22.45
CA LEU A 551 -40.11 16.55 -23.16
C LEU A 551 -40.46 17.71 -24.09
N THR A 552 -40.24 17.54 -25.38
CA THR A 552 -40.78 18.40 -26.43
C THR A 552 -42.31 18.24 -26.46
N HIS A 553 -43.01 19.05 -25.68
CA HIS A 553 -44.40 19.38 -25.93
C HIS A 553 -44.43 20.55 -26.93
N HIS A 554 -44.59 20.26 -28.21
CA HIS A 554 -45.18 21.21 -29.15
C HIS A 554 -46.54 20.66 -29.58
N HIS A 555 -47.57 21.28 -29.00
CA HIS A 555 -48.96 21.17 -29.45
C HIS A 555 -49.12 21.83 -30.83
N HIS A 556 -49.99 21.22 -31.63
CA HIS A 556 -50.84 21.82 -32.66
C HIS A 556 -50.85 23.36 -32.70
N GLN A 557 -50.40 23.93 -33.82
CA GLN A 557 -51.26 24.59 -34.82
C GLN A 557 -50.53 24.69 -36.15
#